data_AF-A0A4P8XWU0-F1
#
_entry.id   AF-A0A4P8XWU0-F1
#
_cell.length_a   1.000
_cell.length_b   1.000
_cell.length_c   1.000
_cell.angle_alpha   90.00
_cell.angle_beta   90.00
_cell.angle_gamma   90.00
#
_symmetry.space_group_name_H-M   'P 1'
#
loop_
_entity.id
_entity.type
_entity.pdbx_description
1 polymer ?
#
loop_
_entity_poly.entity_id
_entity_poly.type
_entity_poly.pdbx_seq_one_letter_code
_entity_poly.pdbx_strand_id
1 'polypeptide(L)' 'MKLFGNNIEIKCEYCANSADAPSGYICKLRKSIKNGKCRKFKYNPTLRVPKSTEALPEFKKEDFEI' A
#
# COMPACT_ATOMS: atom_id res chain seq x y z
N MET A 1 -17.77 0.29 -11.15
CA MET A 1 -17.77 -0.19 -9.75
C MET A 1 -16.49 0.28 -9.05
N LYS A 2 -16.59 1.06 -7.98
CA LYS A 2 -15.43 1.37 -7.11
C LYS A 2 -15.35 0.28 -6.05
N LEU A 3 -14.37 -0.61 -6.19
CA LEU A 3 -14.21 -1.80 -5.34
C LEU A 3 -13.54 -1.51 -3.98
N PHE A 4 -12.97 -0.32 -3.81
CA PHE A 4 -12.20 0.05 -2.63
C PHE A 4 -12.62 1.44 -2.13
N GLY A 5 -12.58 1.64 -0.82
CA GLY A 5 -13.15 2.79 -0.11
C GLY A 5 -12.75 4.15 -0.69
N ASN A 6 -13.64 5.14 -0.55
CA ASN A 6 -13.49 6.47 -1.16
C ASN A 6 -12.32 7.30 -0.60
N ASN A 7 -11.70 6.88 0.52
CA ASN A 7 -10.67 7.63 1.24
C ASN A 7 -9.31 6.91 1.19
N ILE A 8 -8.81 6.65 -0.03
CA ILE A 8 -7.45 6.13 -0.22
C ILE A 8 -6.48 7.31 -0.30
N GLU A 9 -5.45 7.29 0.53
CA GLU A 9 -4.36 8.28 0.46
C GLU A 9 -3.66 8.25 -0.90
N ILE A 10 -3.42 9.43 -1.47
CA ILE A 10 -2.74 9.58 -2.75
C ILE A 10 -1.23 9.42 -2.53
N LYS A 11 -0.74 8.18 -2.69
CA LYS A 11 0.69 7.85 -2.60
C LYS A 11 1.15 7.10 -3.85
N CYS A 12 2.36 7.38 -4.32
CA CYS A 12 2.93 6.69 -5.48
C CYS A 12 3.11 5.18 -5.23
N GLU A 13 3.35 4.79 -3.98
CA GLU A 13 3.37 3.40 -3.51
C GLU A 13 2.14 2.61 -3.95
N TYR A 14 0.96 3.23 -3.95
CA TYR A 14 -0.31 2.54 -4.22
C TYR A 14 -0.84 2.82 -5.62
N CYS A 15 -0.04 3.45 -6.48
CA CYS A 15 -0.49 3.88 -7.79
C CYS A 15 -0.13 2.84 -8.86
N ALA A 16 -1.10 2.38 -9.66
CA ALA A 16 -0.84 1.51 -10.81
C ALA A 16 0.13 2.10 -11.84
N ASN A 17 0.29 3.43 -11.83
CA ASN A 17 1.18 4.17 -12.73
C ASN A 17 2.60 4.37 -12.15
N SER A 18 2.89 3.87 -10.95
CA SER A 18 4.24 3.88 -10.41
C SER A 18 5.07 2.71 -10.97
N ALA A 19 6.39 2.90 -10.92
CA ALA A 19 7.39 1.84 -11.05
C ALA A 19 8.40 2.01 -9.91
N ASP A 20 8.92 0.90 -9.45
CA ASP A 20 9.99 0.87 -8.46
C ASP A 20 11.28 1.44 -9.06
N ALA A 21 11.97 2.24 -8.27
CA ALA A 21 13.25 2.84 -8.59
C ALA A 21 14.17 2.75 -7.36
N PRO A 22 15.51 2.84 -7.53
CA PRO A 22 16.45 2.72 -6.42
C PRO A 22 16.21 3.72 -5.28
N SER A 23 15.65 4.89 -5.59
CA SER A 23 15.35 5.95 -4.63
C SER A 23 13.86 6.06 -4.24
N GLY A 24 13.03 5.08 -4.62
CA GLY A 24 11.60 5.07 -4.30
C GLY A 24 10.74 4.75 -5.53
N TYR A 25 9.84 5.67 -5.90
CA TYR A 25 8.85 5.43 -6.95
C TYR A 25 8.92 6.50 -8.05
N ILE A 26 8.95 6.05 -9.31
CA ILE A 26 8.85 6.93 -10.48
C ILE A 26 7.48 6.80 -11.13
N CYS A 27 6.95 7.90 -11.67
CA CYS A 27 5.70 7.87 -12.42
C CYS A 27 5.98 7.52 -13.89
N LYS A 28 5.40 6.41 -14.38
CA LYS A 28 5.48 6.00 -15.80
C LYS A 28 4.93 7.06 -16.75
N LEU A 29 4.00 7.89 -16.29
CA LEU A 29 3.40 8.99 -17.04
C LEU A 29 4.21 10.30 -16.97
N ARG A 30 5.37 10.29 -16.31
CA ARG A 30 6.24 11.48 -16.10
C ARG A 30 5.48 12.69 -15.55
N LYS A 31 4.53 12.44 -14.64
CA LYS A 31 3.78 13.48 -13.93
C LYS A 31 4.26 13.57 -12.48
N SER A 32 4.19 14.77 -11.92
CA SER A 32 4.41 15.04 -10.51
C SER A 32 3.09 15.32 -9.78
N ILE A 33 3.10 15.13 -8.46
CA ILE A 33 2.00 15.54 -7.59
C ILE A 33 1.99 17.06 -7.52
N LYS A 34 0.81 17.68 -7.68
CA LYS A 34 0.61 19.14 -7.53
C LYS A 34 -0.41 19.39 -6.43
N ASN A 35 -0.06 20.23 -5.45
CA ASN A 35 -0.92 20.57 -4.31
C ASN A 35 -1.47 19.33 -3.57
N GLY A 36 -0.62 18.32 -3.35
CA GLY A 36 -1.01 17.05 -2.70
C GLY A 36 -1.97 16.17 -3.51
N LYS A 37 -2.29 16.53 -4.77
CA LYS A 37 -3.22 15.79 -5.63
C LYS A 37 -2.51 15.27 -6.88
N CYS A 38 -2.87 14.05 -7.28
CA CYS A 38 -2.46 13.48 -8.55
C CYS A 38 -3.71 13.12 -9.37
N ARG A 39 -3.96 13.87 -10.46
CA ARG A 39 -5.13 13.65 -11.34
C ARG A 39 -5.11 12.30 -12.08
N LYS A 40 -3.95 11.66 -12.15
CA LYS A 40 -3.76 10.35 -12.77
C LYS A 40 -3.51 9.25 -11.73
N PHE A 41 -3.80 9.52 -10.45
CA PHE A 41 -3.73 8.50 -9.43
C PHE A 41 -4.72 7.39 -9.76
N LYS A 42 -4.22 6.17 -9.83
CA LYS A 42 -5.03 4.97 -10.04
C LYS A 42 -4.64 3.99 -8.97
N TYR A 43 -5.52 3.77 -7.99
CA TYR A 43 -5.22 2.86 -6.90
C TYR A 43 -5.02 1.42 -7.41
N ASN A 44 -3.93 0.79 -7.00
CA ASN A 44 -3.69 -0.63 -7.19
C ASN A 44 -3.58 -1.33 -5.81
N PRO A 45 -4.61 -2.11 -5.41
CA PRO A 45 -4.61 -2.82 -4.14
C PRO A 45 -3.46 -3.80 -3.97
N THR A 46 -2.96 -4.38 -5.07
CA THR A 46 -1.88 -5.37 -5.02
C THR A 46 -0.55 -4.77 -4.60
N LEU A 47 -0.40 -3.45 -4.67
CA LEU A 47 0.80 -2.73 -4.22
C LEU A 47 0.72 -2.38 -2.73
N ARG A 48 -0.42 -2.61 -2.07
CA ARG A 48 -0.54 -2.40 -0.63
C ARG A 48 0.14 -3.56 0.08
N VAL A 49 1.41 -3.38 0.41
CA VAL A 49 2.13 -4.32 1.27
C VAL A 49 1.41 -4.33 2.63
N PRO A 50 0.90 -5.48 3.10
CA PRO A 50 0.40 -5.60 4.46
C PRO A 50 1.53 -5.21 5.41
N LYS A 51 1.26 -4.31 6.37
CA LYS A 51 2.23 -4.07 7.43
C LYS A 51 2.43 -5.42 8.12
N SER A 52 3.69 -5.86 8.23
CA SER A 52 4.01 -7.06 9.00
C SER A 52 3.31 -6.93 10.34
N THR A 53 2.42 -7.86 10.62
CA THR A 53 1.86 -7.96 11.96
C THR A 53 3.01 -8.32 12.90
N GLU A 54 2.87 -7.92 14.16
CA GLU A 54 3.79 -8.31 15.22
C GLU A 54 3.94 -9.84 15.25
N ALA A 55 5.08 -10.31 15.75
CA ALA A 55 5.32 -11.74 15.88
C ALA A 55 4.17 -12.36 16.67
N LEU A 56 3.63 -13.47 16.18
CA LEU A 56 2.62 -14.22 16.92
C LEU A 56 3.23 -14.64 18.27
N PRO A 57 2.46 -14.59 19.36
CA PRO A 57 2.92 -15.11 20.63
C PRO A 57 3.27 -16.60 20.48
N GLU A 58 4.37 -17.02 21.11
CA GLU A 58 4.70 -18.43 21.23
C GLU A 58 3.79 -19.04 22.29
N PHE A 59 2.86 -19.91 21.86
CA PHE A 59 2.04 -20.69 22.76
C PHE A 59 2.76 -21.98 23.15
N LYS A 60 2.69 -22.33 24.42
CA LYS A 60 3.13 -23.63 24.93
C LYS A 60 1.94 -24.57 25.03
N LYS A 61 2.22 -25.88 25.12
CA LYS A 61 1.16 -26.89 25.24
C LYS A 61 0.29 -26.64 26.48
N GLU A 62 0.93 -26.18 27.55
CA GLU A 62 0.28 -25.81 28.83
C GLU A 62 -0.81 -24.73 28.68
N ASP A 63 -0.73 -23.85 27.66
CA ASP A 63 -1.74 -22.81 27.42
C ASP A 63 -3.08 -23.38 26.91
N PHE A 64 -3.11 -24.68 26.57
CA PHE A 64 -4.28 -25.38 26.02
C PHE A 64 -4.81 -26.50 26.93
N GLU A 65 -4.28 -26.64 28.15
CA GLU A 65 -4.79 -27.59 29.15
C GLU A 65 -5.78 -26.88 30.10
N ILE A 66 -6.91 -27.54 30.42
CA ILE A 66 -8.04 -27.01 31.20
C ILE A 66 -7.88 -27.35 32.68
#